data_AF-A0A1E3Z224-F1
#
_entry.id   AF-A0A1E3Z224-F1
#
_cell.length_a   1.000
_cell.length_b   1.000
_cell.length_c   1.000
_cell.angle_alpha   90.00
_cell.angle_beta   90.00
_cell.angle_gamma   90.00
#
_symmetry.space_group_name_H-M   'P 1'
#
loop_
_entity.id
_entity.type
_entity.pdbx_description
1 polymer ?
#
loop_
_entity_poly.entity_id
_entity_poly.type
_entity_poly.pdbx_seq_one_letter_code
_entity_poly.pdbx_strand_id
1 'polypeptide(L)'
;MSSSPIVVQRDTKAWQLQVWVSFGIAVFLCAVGLAWLPGEQLEQAFMVMGYVFCLSAAFVLAKFVRDNESASRRGGGDTPMWKLVVWGGFTVAMGLTGWGLMSMDINVTYKAFLGVSWLYLITTAFTLAKMLRDRHEADLMDARLQGRREAAQAAAQNHSAN
;
A
#
# COMPACT_ATOMS: atom_id res chain seq x y z
N MET A 1 -24.06 17.78 26.77
CA MET A 1 -22.88 17.14 26.14
C MET A 1 -23.20 16.94 24.67
N SER A 2 -22.63 17.77 23.79
CA SER A 2 -22.90 17.71 22.35
C SER A 2 -22.26 16.45 21.78
N SER A 3 -23.09 15.45 21.47
CA SER A 3 -22.68 14.28 20.71
C SER A 3 -22.39 14.71 19.28
N SER A 4 -21.14 15.10 18.98
CA SER A 4 -20.71 15.31 17.61
C SER A 4 -20.97 14.01 16.83
N PRO A 5 -21.78 14.03 15.76
CA PRO A 5 -21.98 12.85 14.95
C PRO A 5 -20.61 12.44 14.40
N ILE A 6 -20.17 11.22 14.70
CA ILE A 6 -19.00 10.63 14.03
C ILE A 6 -19.41 10.45 12.57
N VAL A 7 -19.09 11.44 11.74
CA VAL A 7 -19.24 11.36 10.30
C VAL A 7 -18.13 10.40 9.84
N VAL A 8 -18.51 9.16 9.54
CA VAL A 8 -17.64 8.21 8.85
C VAL A 8 -17.46 8.76 7.44
N GLN A 9 -16.36 9.47 7.21
CA GLN A 9 -16.05 10.08 5.94
C GLN A 9 -15.63 8.95 4.98
N ARG A 10 -16.57 8.48 4.16
CA ARG A 10 -16.27 7.53 3.09
C ARG A 10 -15.42 8.25 2.05
N ASP A 11 -14.25 7.71 1.76
CA ASP A 11 -13.56 8.06 0.52
C ASP A 11 -14.50 7.83 -0.66
N THR A 12 -14.69 8.88 -1.47
CA THR A 12 -15.63 8.82 -2.59
C THR A 12 -15.12 7.78 -3.60
N LYS A 13 -16.01 6.97 -4.17
CA LYS A 13 -15.65 5.97 -5.20
C LYS A 13 -14.81 6.57 -6.35
N ALA A 14 -15.01 7.86 -6.65
CA ALA A 14 -14.22 8.62 -7.60
C ALA A 14 -12.73 8.71 -7.22
N TRP A 15 -12.39 8.94 -5.95
CA TRP A 15 -11.01 8.99 -5.48
C TRP A 15 -10.35 7.62 -5.53
N GLN A 16 -11.07 6.57 -5.15
CA GLN A 16 -10.58 5.19 -5.26
C GLN A 16 -10.27 4.82 -6.71
N LEU A 17 -11.14 5.20 -7.64
CA LEU A 17 -10.94 4.97 -9.06
C LEU A 17 -9.72 5.74 -9.59
N GLN A 18 -9.50 6.98 -9.14
CA GLN A 18 -8.30 7.76 -9.46
C GLN A 18 -7.00 7.08 -8.98
N VAL A 19 -6.98 6.54 -7.76
CA VAL A 19 -5.80 5.83 -7.23
C VAL A 19 -5.52 4.57 -8.05
N TRP A 20 -6.55 3.80 -8.38
CA TRP A 20 -6.43 2.61 -9.24
C TRP A 20 -5.92 2.95 -10.64
N VAL A 21 -6.45 4.01 -11.25
CA VAL A 21 -6.00 4.48 -12.57
C VAL A 21 -4.55 4.92 -12.51
N SER A 22 -4.14 5.67 -11.48
CA SER A 22 -2.75 6.12 -11.31
C SER A 22 -1.78 4.95 -11.15
N PHE A 23 -2.16 3.96 -10.35
CA PHE A 23 -1.39 2.72 -10.20
C PHE A 23 -1.30 1.93 -11.50
N GLY A 24 -2.41 1.81 -12.24
CA GLY A 24 -2.43 1.15 -13.54
C GLY A 24 -1.53 1.84 -14.57
N ILE A 25 -1.55 3.17 -14.61
CA ILE A 25 -0.64 3.97 -15.46
C ILE A 25 0.81 3.76 -15.06
N ALA A 26 1.13 3.71 -13.76
CA ALA A 26 2.49 3.48 -13.29
C ALA A 26 3.02 2.10 -13.70
N VAL A 27 2.23 1.04 -13.49
CA VAL A 27 2.57 -0.32 -13.92
C VAL A 27 2.75 -0.38 -15.44
N PHE A 28 1.86 0.27 -16.19
CA PHE A 28 1.94 0.33 -17.64
C PHE A 28 3.21 1.04 -18.13
N LEU A 29 3.53 2.21 -17.58
CA LEU A 29 4.74 2.97 -17.92
C LEU A 29 6.01 2.15 -17.64
N CYS A 30 6.08 1.48 -16.48
CA CYS A 30 7.19 0.60 -16.15
C CYS A 30 7.27 -0.58 -17.12
N ALA A 31 6.14 -1.26 -17.39
CA ALA A 31 6.11 -2.43 -18.27
C ALA A 31 6.50 -2.07 -19.71
N VAL A 32 6.00 -0.94 -20.24
CA VAL A 32 6.37 -0.45 -21.58
C VAL A 32 7.83 -0.01 -21.60
N GLY A 33 8.31 0.70 -20.57
CA GLY A 33 9.71 1.10 -20.44
C GLY A 33 10.68 -0.09 -20.40
N LEU A 34 10.28 -1.16 -19.72
CA LEU A 34 11.03 -2.43 -19.66
C LEU A 34 10.93 -3.21 -20.96
N ALA A 35 9.77 -3.22 -21.65
CA ALA A 35 9.57 -3.95 -22.89
C ALA A 35 10.32 -3.34 -24.09
N TRP A 36 10.48 -2.02 -24.11
CA TRP A 36 11.18 -1.28 -25.16
C TRP A 36 12.68 -1.09 -24.90
N LEU A 37 13.24 -1.80 -23.93
CA LEU A 37 14.63 -1.67 -23.55
C LEU A 37 15.55 -2.27 -24.64
N PRO A 38 16.41 -1.48 -25.30
CA PRO A 38 17.43 -2.01 -26.21
C PRO A 38 18.62 -2.52 -25.36
N GLY A 39 18.47 -3.71 -24.80
CA GLY A 39 19.47 -4.36 -23.94
C GLY A 39 19.46 -5.88 -24.10
N GLU A 40 20.42 -6.55 -23.48
CA GLU A 40 20.46 -8.01 -23.47
C GLU A 40 19.23 -8.56 -22.71
N GLN A 41 18.58 -9.61 -23.23
CA GLN A 41 17.36 -10.17 -22.63
C GLN A 41 17.55 -10.57 -21.16
N LEU A 42 18.78 -10.92 -20.78
CA LEU A 42 19.15 -11.27 -19.41
C LEU A 42 19.07 -10.08 -18.46
N GLU A 43 19.57 -8.91 -18.86
CA GLU A 43 19.52 -7.67 -18.06
C GLU A 43 18.08 -7.17 -17.92
N GLN A 44 17.31 -7.25 -19.00
CA GLN A 44 15.89 -6.91 -19.00
C GLN A 44 15.10 -7.81 -18.03
N ALA A 45 15.30 -9.13 -18.10
CA ALA A 45 14.64 -10.07 -17.22
C ALA A 45 15.03 -9.83 -15.74
N PHE A 46 16.31 -9.58 -15.47
CA PHE A 46 16.78 -9.23 -14.14
C PHE A 46 16.10 -7.96 -13.60
N MET A 47 15.96 -6.93 -14.44
CA MET A 47 15.30 -5.69 -14.08
C MET A 47 13.81 -5.87 -13.78
N VAL A 48 13.09 -6.65 -14.60
CA VAL A 48 11.67 -6.98 -14.37
C VAL A 48 11.50 -7.66 -13.02
N MET A 49 12.34 -8.66 -12.71
CA MET A 49 12.29 -9.36 -11.43
C MET A 49 12.59 -8.41 -10.26
N GLY A 50 13.56 -7.50 -10.41
CA GLY A 50 13.87 -6.46 -9.43
C GLY A 50 12.68 -5.52 -9.16
N TYR A 51 11.99 -5.05 -10.20
CA TYR A 51 10.81 -4.18 -10.06
C TYR A 51 9.64 -4.90 -9.39
N VAL A 52 9.37 -6.14 -9.77
CA VAL A 52 8.32 -6.97 -9.16
C VAL A 52 8.63 -7.26 -7.69
N PHE A 53 9.90 -7.56 -7.38
CA PHE A 53 10.37 -7.75 -6.02
C PHE A 53 10.23 -6.48 -5.18
N CYS A 54 10.64 -5.33 -5.72
CA CYS A 54 10.52 -4.03 -5.05
C CYS A 54 9.05 -3.64 -4.79
N LEU A 55 8.18 -3.87 -5.77
CA LEU A 55 6.74 -3.69 -5.63
C LEU A 55 6.16 -4.59 -4.52
N SER A 56 6.56 -5.86 -4.49
CA SER A 56 6.16 -6.81 -3.45
C SER A 56 6.65 -6.37 -2.06
N ALA A 57 7.91 -5.92 -1.96
CA ALA A 57 8.49 -5.40 -0.73
C ALA A 57 7.75 -4.14 -0.23
N ALA A 58 7.32 -3.24 -1.12
CA ALA A 58 6.50 -2.08 -0.76
C ALA A 58 5.16 -2.50 -0.15
N PHE A 59 4.48 -3.50 -0.72
CA PHE A 59 3.25 -4.04 -0.15
C PHE A 59 3.46 -4.75 1.18
N VAL A 60 4.57 -5.50 1.34
CA VAL A 60 4.93 -6.12 2.63
C VAL A 60 5.20 -5.06 3.69
N LEU A 61 5.92 -3.99 3.36
CA LEU A 61 6.15 -2.87 4.27
C LEU A 61 4.84 -2.21 4.68
N ALA A 62 3.93 -1.97 3.73
CA ALA A 62 2.62 -1.40 4.03
C ALA A 62 1.78 -2.31 4.95
N LYS A 63 1.79 -3.63 4.71
CA LYS A 63 1.15 -4.62 5.60
C LYS A 63 1.79 -4.60 6.99
N PHE A 64 3.12 -4.62 7.06
CA PHE A 64 3.84 -4.59 8.33
C PHE A 64 3.55 -3.32 9.13
N VAL A 65 3.50 -2.15 8.49
CA VAL A 65 3.13 -0.89 9.17
C VAL A 65 1.71 -0.96 9.74
N ARG A 66 0.76 -1.53 9.00
CA ARG A 66 -0.61 -1.77 9.49
C ARG A 66 -0.63 -2.71 10.69
N ASP A 67 0.09 -3.82 10.60
CA ASP A 67 0.11 -4.84 11.64
C ASP A 67 0.81 -4.31 12.91
N ASN A 68 1.87 -3.50 12.75
CA ASN A 68 2.56 -2.82 13.84
C ASN A 68 1.69 -1.75 14.53
N GLU A 69 0.91 -0.98 13.77
CA GLU A 69 -0.03 -0.02 14.35
C GLU A 69 -1.16 -0.72 15.11
N SER A 70 -1.67 -1.84 14.58
CA SER A 70 -2.68 -2.69 15.24
C SER A 70 -2.14 -3.32 16.53
N ALA A 71 -0.88 -3.75 16.54
CA ALA A 71 -0.19 -4.27 17.73
C ALA A 71 0.05 -3.17 18.79
N SER A 72 0.45 -1.98 18.34
CA SER A 72 0.66 -0.80 19.20
C SER A 72 -0.64 -0.36 19.89
N ARG A 73 -1.78 -0.36 19.18
CA ARG A 73 -3.10 -0.08 19.78
C ARG A 73 -3.55 -1.13 20.81
N ARG A 74 -2.99 -2.34 20.79
CA ARG A 74 -3.31 -3.44 21.72
C ARG A 74 -2.37 -3.50 22.94
N GLY A 75 -1.49 -2.52 23.13
CA GLY A 75 -0.59 -2.45 24.29
C GLY A 75 0.62 -3.40 24.24
N GLY A 76 0.88 -4.04 23.10
CA GLY A 76 2.05 -4.91 22.89
C GLY A 76 3.17 -4.14 22.19
N GLY A 77 3.92 -3.33 22.93
CA GLY A 77 5.21 -2.82 22.46
C GLY A 77 6.27 -3.85 22.78
N ASP A 78 6.87 -4.52 21.78
CA ASP A 78 8.17 -5.23 21.90
C ASP A 78 8.59 -5.98 20.60
N THR A 79 8.53 -5.35 19.41
CA THR A 79 9.27 -5.93 18.26
C THR A 79 10.14 -4.93 17.47
N PRO A 80 11.10 -4.23 18.12
CA PRO A 80 12.12 -3.45 17.40
C PRO A 80 12.87 -4.28 16.36
N MET A 81 13.12 -5.56 16.67
CA MET A 81 13.88 -6.48 15.81
C MET A 81 13.15 -6.81 14.51
N TRP A 82 11.83 -7.05 14.54
CA TRP A 82 11.05 -7.33 13.34
C TRP A 82 10.94 -6.11 12.42
N LYS A 83 10.84 -4.90 12.98
CA LYS A 83 10.85 -3.65 12.22
C LYS A 83 12.13 -3.48 11.40
N LEU A 84 13.28 -3.84 11.96
CA LEU A 84 14.57 -3.80 11.27
C LEU A 84 14.63 -4.78 10.10
N VAL A 85 14.07 -5.98 10.23
CA VAL A 85 14.05 -6.98 9.14
C VAL A 85 13.24 -6.47 7.95
N VAL A 86 12.06 -5.91 8.21
CA VAL A 86 11.17 -5.44 7.12
C VAL A 86 11.74 -4.18 6.45
N TRP A 87 12.21 -3.21 7.23
CA TRP A 87 12.86 -2.01 6.68
C TRP A 87 14.17 -2.34 5.98
N GLY A 88 14.95 -3.26 6.52
CA GLY A 88 16.17 -3.78 5.91
C GLY A 88 15.89 -4.42 4.56
N GLY A 89 14.92 -5.34 4.49
CA GLY A 89 14.53 -6.00 3.24
C GLY A 89 14.04 -5.02 2.17
N PHE A 90 13.21 -4.03 2.55
CA PHE A 90 12.75 -2.99 1.62
C PHE A 90 13.91 -2.10 1.12
N THR A 91 14.81 -1.68 2.02
CA THR A 91 15.97 -0.85 1.66
C THR A 91 16.93 -1.61 0.75
N VAL A 92 17.15 -2.90 1.03
CA VAL A 92 17.95 -3.77 0.18
C VAL A 92 17.29 -3.96 -1.19
N ALA A 93 15.97 -4.16 -1.26
CA ALA A 93 15.23 -4.26 -2.53
C ALA A 93 15.35 -2.96 -3.35
N MET A 94 15.17 -1.81 -2.71
CA MET A 94 15.33 -0.48 -3.32
C MET A 94 16.76 -0.27 -3.82
N GLY A 95 17.74 -0.61 -3.00
CA GLY A 95 19.16 -0.48 -3.31
C GLY A 95 19.59 -1.39 -4.46
N LEU A 96 19.17 -2.66 -4.47
CA LEU A 96 19.47 -3.61 -5.54
C LEU A 96 18.83 -3.20 -6.87
N THR A 97 17.58 -2.71 -6.84
CA THR A 97 16.90 -2.24 -8.05
C THR A 97 17.55 -0.97 -8.60
N GLY A 98 17.90 -0.01 -7.72
CA GLY A 98 18.61 1.21 -8.09
C GLY A 98 20.03 0.94 -8.59
N TRP A 99 20.75 0.02 -7.95
CA TRP A 99 22.08 -0.42 -8.37
C TRP A 99 22.03 -1.11 -9.75
N GLY A 100 21.09 -2.03 -9.95
CA GLY A 100 20.86 -2.67 -11.24
C GLY A 100 20.60 -1.65 -12.35
N LEU A 101 19.79 -0.62 -12.07
CA LEU A 101 19.50 0.45 -13.02
C LEU A 101 20.73 1.33 -13.33
N MET A 102 21.59 1.58 -12.34
CA MET A 102 22.83 2.34 -12.51
C MET A 102 23.84 1.58 -13.38
N SER A 103 23.98 0.27 -13.15
CA SER A 103 24.96 -0.58 -13.81
C SER A 103 24.68 -0.87 -15.30
N MET A 104 23.45 -0.71 -15.77
CA MET A 104 23.07 -1.03 -17.16
C MET A 104 23.68 0.00 -18.13
N ASP A 105 24.41 -0.39 -19.17
CA ASP A 105 25.02 0.58 -20.10
C ASP A 105 24.04 0.98 -21.23
N ILE A 106 23.08 1.86 -20.89
CA ILE A 106 22.06 2.35 -21.83
C ILE A 106 22.02 3.87 -21.79
N ASN A 107 21.50 4.47 -22.87
CA ASN A 107 21.24 5.89 -22.99
C ASN A 107 20.58 6.47 -21.72
N VAL A 108 21.16 7.57 -21.23
CA VAL A 108 20.80 8.21 -19.96
C VAL A 108 19.31 8.58 -19.87
N THR A 109 18.68 8.86 -21.01
CA THR A 109 17.26 9.22 -21.10
C THR A 109 16.37 8.05 -20.68
N TYR A 110 16.70 6.83 -21.11
CA TYR A 110 15.96 5.62 -20.72
C TYR A 110 16.17 5.29 -19.25
N LYS A 111 17.39 5.46 -18.73
CA LYS A 111 17.66 5.30 -17.29
C LYS A 111 16.82 6.26 -16.45
N ALA A 112 16.77 7.52 -16.84
CA ALA A 112 15.98 8.53 -16.15
C ALA A 112 14.49 8.20 -16.22
N PHE A 113 13.97 7.83 -17.39
CA PHE A 113 12.58 7.42 -17.55
C PHE A 113 12.22 6.22 -16.65
N LEU A 114 13.04 5.17 -16.67
CA LEU A 114 12.86 3.99 -15.82
C LEU A 114 12.91 4.35 -14.34
N GLY A 115 13.91 5.14 -13.93
CA GLY A 115 14.03 5.59 -12.54
C GLY A 115 12.81 6.39 -12.06
N VAL A 116 12.31 7.31 -12.87
CA VAL A 116 11.10 8.08 -12.53
C VAL A 116 9.87 7.19 -12.51
N SER A 117 9.69 6.32 -13.51
CA SER A 117 8.56 5.39 -13.57
C SER A 117 8.54 4.43 -12.37
N TRP A 118 9.70 3.94 -11.96
CA TRP A 118 9.87 3.11 -10.77
C TRP A 118 9.50 3.83 -9.48
N LEU A 119 10.01 5.04 -9.26
CA LEU A 119 9.67 5.85 -8.09
C LEU A 119 8.16 6.16 -8.05
N TYR A 120 7.58 6.45 -9.22
CA TYR A 120 6.14 6.67 -9.36
C TYR A 120 5.33 5.39 -9.07
N LEU A 121 5.81 4.22 -9.53
CA LEU A 121 5.23 2.92 -9.21
C LEU A 121 5.23 2.64 -7.71
N ILE A 122 6.34 2.88 -7.02
CA ILE A 122 6.42 2.70 -5.57
C ILE A 122 5.47 3.64 -4.82
N THR A 123 5.41 4.90 -5.24
CA THR A 123 4.51 5.91 -4.65
C THR A 123 3.04 5.51 -4.82
N THR A 124 2.66 5.11 -6.03
CA THR A 124 1.28 4.68 -6.33
C THR A 124 0.95 3.34 -5.64
N ALA A 125 1.91 2.42 -5.49
CA ALA A 125 1.74 1.19 -4.72
C ALA A 125 1.45 1.46 -3.24
N PHE A 126 2.20 2.38 -2.60
CA PHE A 126 1.89 2.80 -1.23
C PHE A 126 0.54 3.51 -1.12
N THR A 127 0.17 4.29 -2.13
CA THR A 127 -1.13 4.98 -2.18
C THR A 127 -2.25 3.96 -2.29
N LEU A 128 -2.12 2.95 -3.15
CA LEU A 128 -3.06 1.85 -3.29
C LEU A 128 -3.17 1.05 -1.99
N ALA A 129 -2.03 0.72 -1.36
CA ALA A 129 -2.00 -0.01 -0.10
C ALA A 129 -2.69 0.77 1.04
N LYS A 130 -2.50 2.09 1.11
CA LYS A 130 -3.22 2.95 2.06
C LYS A 130 -4.72 2.97 1.75
N MET A 131 -5.13 3.22 0.51
CA MET A 131 -6.56 3.23 0.15
C MET A 131 -7.25 1.89 0.48
N LEU A 132 -6.59 0.75 0.22
CA LEU A 132 -7.12 -0.56 0.57
C LEU A 132 -7.24 -0.75 2.09
N ARG A 133 -6.27 -0.23 2.85
CA ARG A 133 -6.29 -0.21 4.30
C ARG A 133 -7.42 0.66 4.82
N ASP A 134 -7.54 1.88 4.34
CA ASP A 134 -8.54 2.87 4.77
C ASP A 134 -9.96 2.34 4.51
N ARG A 135 -10.16 1.66 3.37
CA ARG A 135 -11.40 0.94 3.07
C ARG A 135 -11.70 -0.18 4.07
N HIS A 136 -10.70 -1.00 4.40
CA HIS A 136 -10.89 -2.10 5.35
C HIS A 136 -11.19 -1.59 6.77
N GLU A 137 -10.55 -0.50 7.20
CA GLU A 137 -10.84 0.14 8.48
C GLU A 137 -12.25 0.74 8.50
N ALA A 138 -12.69 1.39 7.43
CA ALA A 138 -14.05 1.93 7.31
C ALA A 138 -15.13 0.82 7.39
N ASP A 139 -14.94 -0.29 6.68
CA ASP A 139 -15.87 -1.43 6.70
C ASP A 139 -15.96 -2.06 8.10
N LEU A 140 -14.84 -2.15 8.84
CA LEU A 140 -14.82 -2.66 10.22
C LEU A 140 -15.55 -1.72 11.20
N MET A 141 -15.43 -0.40 11.02
CA MET A 141 -16.14 0.57 11.86
C MET A 141 -17.65 0.56 11.60
N ASP A 142 -18.08 0.42 10.35
CA ASP A 142 -19.50 0.25 10.00
C ASP A 142 -20.10 -1.00 10.68
N ALA A 143 -19.39 -2.13 10.64
CA ALA A 143 -19.84 -3.36 11.31
C ALA A 143 -19.97 -3.19 12.83
N ARG A 144 -19.04 -2.47 13.47
CA ARG A 144 -19.13 -2.16 14.91
C ARG A 144 -20.31 -1.24 15.24
N LEU A 145 -20.60 -0.25 14.39
CA LEU A 145 -21.74 0.64 14.59
C LEU A 145 -23.07 -0.08 14.40
N GLN A 146 -23.17 -1.00 13.44
CA GLN A 146 -24.35 -1.86 13.24
C GLN A 146 -24.60 -2.73 14.47
N GLY A 147 -23.59 -3.45 14.98
CA GLY A 147 -23.74 -4.26 16.19
C GLY A 147 -24.12 -3.44 17.44
N ARG A 148 -23.62 -2.21 17.58
CA ARG A 148 -24.05 -1.29 18.67
C ARG A 148 -25.51 -0.84 18.53
N ARG A 149 -26.00 -0.62 17.31
CA ARG A 149 -27.40 -0.25 17.04
C ARG A 149 -28.33 -1.41 17.36
N GLU A 150 -27.97 -2.62 16.93
CA GLU A 150 -28.75 -3.84 17.22
C GLU A 150 -28.81 -4.11 18.73
N ALA A 151 -27.69 -4.00 19.45
CA ALA A 151 -27.65 -4.15 20.90
C ALA A 151 -28.49 -3.09 21.63
N ALA A 152 -28.46 -1.83 21.17
CA ALA A 152 -29.27 -0.76 21.74
C ALA A 152 -30.78 -0.95 21.48
N GLN A 153 -31.15 -1.44 20.30
CA GLN A 153 -32.54 -1.77 19.96
C GLN A 153 -33.06 -2.96 20.79
N ALA A 154 -32.25 -4.00 20.98
CA ALA A 154 -32.59 -5.13 21.83
C ALA A 154 -32.79 -4.73 23.30
N ALA A 155 -31.93 -3.83 23.83
CA ALA A 155 -32.08 -3.29 25.17
C ALA A 155 -33.35 -2.43 25.33
N ALA A 156 -33.70 -1.64 24.32
CA ALA A 156 -34.92 -0.83 24.32
C ALA A 156 -36.20 -1.68 24.25
N GLN A 157 -36.19 -2.77 23.45
CA GLN A 157 -37.32 -3.71 23.40
C GLN A 157 -37.53 -4.43 24.74
N ASN A 158 -36.46 -4.91 25.37
CA ASN A 158 -36.54 -5.56 26.68
C ASN A 158 -37.10 -4.64 27.78
N HIS A 159 -36.85 -3.33 27.70
CA HIS A 159 -37.36 -2.36 28.67
C HIS A 159 -38.84 -1.98 28.46
N SER A 160 -39.41 -2.29 27.29
CA SER A 160 -40.83 -2.05 26.98
C SER A 160 -41.76 -3.25 27.22
N ALA A 161 -41.18 -4.44 27.44
CA ALA A 161 -41.90 -5.69 27.68
C ALA A 161 -42.08 -6.03 29.18
N ASN A 162 -41.49 -5.24 30.07
CA ASN A 162 -41.59 -5.33 31.53
C ASN A 162 -42.36 -4.12 32.06
#